data_AF-A0A8K0NQ24-F1
#
_entry.id   AF-A0A8K0NQ24-F1
#
_cell.length_a   1.000
_cell.length_b   1.000
_cell.length_c   1.000
_cell.angle_alpha   90.00
_cell.angle_beta   90.00
_cell.angle_gamma   90.00
#
_symmetry.space_group_name_H-M   'P 1'
#
loop_
_entity.id
_entity.type
_entity.pdbx_description
1 polymer ?
#
loop_
_entity_poly.entity_id
_entity_poly.type
_entity_poly.pdbx_seq_one_letter_code
_entity_poly.pdbx_strand_id
1 'polypeptide(L)'
;MLSRVALRSRPVTQAALARTTPATIMSSRRMYATSKPDDAKADKVKSITVFGAGLMGSGIVQVAATSGYKVVMTDVTERKRNGMNIIHKSLARVAKKMAPKAEKSEEDWKQQVLERITTSQDPAEAVQNADLVIEAIIENLKIKQDLFAFLDSKANKDCIFASNTSALSVAEISSKCSEDRRTRFAGVHFMQPVPAMRLVEIIKAPKTDPEIIEILLAITARMGKSPVNCLDTPGFIVNRLLIPYLMESVRMLERGEATAEDIDQAMELGTGHPS
;
A
#
# COMPACT_ATOMS: atom_id res chain seq x y z
N MET A 1 37.66 5.87 -79.60
CA MET A 1 37.90 7.15 -78.88
C MET A 1 36.55 7.77 -78.52
N LEU A 2 35.66 7.05 -77.82
CA LEU A 2 35.50 6.94 -76.35
C LEU A 2 35.12 8.28 -75.70
N SER A 3 33.93 8.82 -75.95
CA SER A 3 32.54 8.45 -75.55
C SER A 3 32.10 8.91 -74.16
N ARG A 4 31.20 9.90 -74.23
CA ARG A 4 30.20 10.36 -73.27
C ARG A 4 29.62 9.24 -72.39
N VAL A 5 29.45 9.53 -71.10
CA VAL A 5 28.35 8.98 -70.30
C VAL A 5 27.63 10.13 -69.63
N ALA A 6 26.45 10.44 -70.17
CA ALA A 6 25.46 11.32 -69.58
C ALA A 6 24.61 10.51 -68.61
N LEU A 7 24.41 10.98 -67.38
CA LEU A 7 23.31 10.51 -66.54
C LEU A 7 22.56 11.72 -65.98
N ARG A 8 21.31 11.77 -66.43
CA ARG A 8 20.33 12.84 -66.29
C ARG A 8 19.87 12.99 -64.84
N SER A 9 19.71 14.25 -64.42
CA SER A 9 18.92 14.66 -63.27
C SER A 9 17.47 14.16 -63.39
N ARG A 10 17.02 13.34 -62.44
CA ARG A 10 15.60 13.09 -62.17
C ARG A 10 15.20 13.90 -60.93
N PRO A 11 14.12 14.69 -60.96
CA PRO A 11 13.57 15.26 -59.74
C PRO A 11 12.83 14.15 -59.00
N VAL A 12 13.30 13.79 -57.81
CA VAL A 12 12.50 12.99 -56.87
C VAL A 12 11.53 13.96 -56.19
N THR A 13 10.28 13.90 -56.62
CA THR A 13 9.13 14.47 -55.92
C THR A 13 9.09 13.89 -54.50
N GLN A 14 9.49 14.69 -53.51
CA GLN A 14 9.28 14.33 -52.12
C GLN A 14 7.84 14.71 -51.77
N ALA A 15 7.06 13.66 -51.52
CA ALA A 15 5.65 13.68 -51.22
C ALA A 15 5.32 14.55 -50.01
N ALA A 16 4.14 15.18 -50.08
CA ALA A 16 3.52 15.89 -48.98
C ALA A 16 3.39 14.97 -47.76
N LEU A 17 4.16 15.25 -46.72
CA LEU A 17 3.94 14.72 -45.38
C LEU A 17 2.74 15.47 -44.79
N ALA A 18 1.60 14.81 -44.85
CA ALA A 18 0.37 15.20 -44.16
C ALA A 18 0.68 15.49 -42.69
N ARG A 19 0.30 16.69 -42.24
CA ARG A 19 0.32 17.08 -40.83
C ARG A 19 -0.65 16.18 -40.08
N THR A 20 -0.13 15.14 -39.41
CA THR A 20 -0.85 14.43 -38.37
C THR A 20 -0.95 15.36 -37.17
N THR A 21 -2.19 15.75 -36.85
CA THR A 21 -2.56 16.44 -35.62
C THR A 21 -1.99 15.69 -34.42
N PRO A 22 -1.35 16.36 -33.44
CA PRO A 22 -0.97 15.69 -32.21
C PRO A 22 -2.26 15.31 -31.50
N ALA A 23 -2.48 13.99 -31.39
CA ALA A 23 -3.51 13.44 -30.55
C ALA A 23 -3.37 14.04 -29.15
N THR A 24 -4.45 14.67 -28.68
CA THR A 24 -4.61 15.20 -27.34
C THR A 24 -4.16 14.14 -26.34
N ILE A 25 -2.95 14.29 -25.80
CA ILE A 25 -2.54 13.62 -24.57
C ILE A 25 -3.52 14.17 -23.54
N MET A 26 -4.59 13.41 -23.25
CA MET A 26 -5.45 13.70 -22.12
C MET A 26 -4.53 13.73 -20.90
N SER A 27 -4.29 14.94 -20.42
CA SER A 27 -3.68 15.21 -19.13
C SER A 27 -4.51 14.48 -18.08
N SER A 28 -4.06 13.29 -17.68
CA SER A 28 -4.48 12.68 -16.43
C SER A 28 -3.85 13.52 -15.32
N ARG A 29 -4.56 14.59 -14.93
CA ARG A 29 -4.27 15.33 -13.71
C ARG A 29 -4.35 14.36 -12.54
N ARG A 30 -3.23 13.73 -12.17
CA ARG A 30 -3.03 13.28 -10.79
C ARG A 30 -2.78 14.53 -9.97
N MET A 31 -3.83 15.02 -9.32
CA MET A 31 -3.69 15.92 -8.18
C MET A 31 -2.84 15.19 -7.13
N TYR A 32 -1.60 15.65 -6.96
CA TYR A 32 -0.81 15.28 -5.79
C TYR A 32 -1.61 15.70 -4.56
N ALA A 33 -1.83 14.73 -3.68
CA ALA A 33 -2.77 14.75 -2.56
C ALA A 33 -2.68 16.04 -1.72
N THR A 34 -3.73 16.87 -1.82
CA THR A 34 -4.11 17.88 -0.82
C THR A 34 -5.63 18.02 -0.68
N SER A 35 -6.43 17.29 -1.48
CA SER A 35 -7.87 17.23 -1.26
C SER A 35 -8.15 16.43 0.01
N LYS A 36 -9.06 16.95 0.84
CA LYS A 36 -9.66 16.21 1.96
C LYS A 36 -10.04 14.78 1.51
N PRO A 37 -9.97 13.78 2.40
CA PRO A 37 -10.46 12.44 2.09
C PRO A 37 -11.85 12.54 1.44
N ASP A 38 -12.08 11.78 0.36
CA ASP A 38 -13.43 11.66 -0.18
C ASP A 38 -14.26 10.86 0.82
N ASP A 39 -14.88 11.57 1.75
CA ASP A 39 -15.56 10.98 2.90
C ASP A 39 -16.68 10.02 2.47
N ALA A 40 -17.36 10.32 1.34
CA ALA A 40 -18.40 9.46 0.79
C ALA A 40 -17.86 8.08 0.37
N LYS A 41 -16.63 8.04 -0.18
CA LYS A 41 -15.97 6.76 -0.53
C LYS A 41 -15.45 6.04 0.70
N ALA A 42 -14.88 6.76 1.66
CA ALA A 42 -14.38 6.16 2.89
C ALA A 42 -15.52 5.62 3.79
N ASP A 43 -16.72 6.21 3.73
CA ASP A 43 -17.91 5.77 4.47
C ASP A 43 -18.52 4.45 3.96
N LYS A 44 -18.09 3.96 2.78
CA LYS A 44 -18.42 2.63 2.29
C LYS A 44 -17.83 1.51 3.15
N VAL A 45 -16.82 1.82 3.97
CA VAL A 45 -16.21 0.88 4.92
C VAL A 45 -16.47 1.39 6.33
N LYS A 46 -17.05 0.54 7.17
CA LYS A 46 -17.34 0.82 8.58
C LYS A 46 -16.63 -0.18 9.49
N SER A 47 -16.46 -1.41 9.02
CA SER A 47 -15.76 -2.49 9.72
C SER A 47 -14.53 -2.96 8.93
N ILE A 48 -13.42 -3.14 9.65
CA ILE A 48 -12.17 -3.64 9.09
C ILE A 48 -11.76 -4.90 9.85
N THR A 49 -11.44 -5.97 9.15
CA THR A 49 -10.86 -7.18 9.76
C THR A 49 -9.41 -7.29 9.37
N VAL A 50 -8.52 -7.39 10.36
CA VAL A 50 -7.08 -7.52 10.15
C VAL A 50 -6.66 -8.94 10.52
N PHE A 51 -6.09 -9.66 9.54
CA PHE A 51 -5.52 -10.99 9.75
C PHE A 51 -4.03 -10.86 10.06
N GLY A 52 -3.63 -11.33 11.24
CA GLY A 52 -2.29 -11.18 11.78
C GLY A 52 -2.26 -10.19 12.94
N ALA A 53 -1.74 -10.62 14.07
CA ALA A 53 -1.56 -9.84 15.29
C ALA A 53 -0.07 -9.59 15.60
N GLY A 54 0.80 -9.74 14.59
CA GLY A 54 2.21 -9.37 14.67
C GLY A 54 2.42 -7.85 14.72
N LEU A 55 3.66 -7.40 14.52
CA LEU A 55 4.02 -5.97 14.55
C LEU A 55 3.22 -5.15 13.53
N MET A 56 3.16 -5.60 12.28
CA MET A 56 2.42 -4.91 11.21
C MET A 56 0.92 -4.91 11.47
N GLY A 57 0.33 -6.08 11.68
CA GLY A 57 -1.11 -6.22 11.92
C GLY A 57 -1.61 -5.42 13.13
N SER A 58 -0.90 -5.49 14.26
CA SER A 58 -1.23 -4.69 15.46
C SER A 58 -1.17 -3.18 15.21
N GLY A 59 -0.16 -2.74 14.44
CA GLY A 59 -0.03 -1.35 14.04
C GLY A 59 -1.16 -0.87 13.11
N ILE A 60 -1.58 -1.72 12.16
CA ILE A 60 -2.71 -1.45 11.26
C ILE A 60 -4.00 -1.36 12.08
N VAL A 61 -4.24 -2.31 12.98
CA VAL A 61 -5.41 -2.31 13.90
C VAL A 61 -5.46 -1.03 14.71
N GLN A 62 -4.36 -0.63 15.32
CA GLN A 62 -4.29 0.59 16.11
C GLN A 62 -4.61 1.84 15.27
N VAL A 63 -4.01 1.96 14.07
CA VAL A 63 -4.23 3.11 13.18
C VAL A 63 -5.69 3.17 12.73
N ALA A 64 -6.27 2.04 12.33
CA ALA A 64 -7.67 1.96 11.93
C ALA A 64 -8.62 2.35 13.08
N ALA A 65 -8.42 1.77 14.27
CA ALA A 65 -9.24 2.05 15.45
C ALA A 65 -9.12 3.51 15.93
N THR A 66 -7.92 4.08 15.89
CA THR A 66 -7.67 5.50 16.21
C THR A 66 -8.43 6.43 15.25
N SER A 67 -8.63 5.98 14.02
CA SER A 67 -9.31 6.73 12.96
C SER A 67 -10.83 6.51 12.94
N GLY A 68 -11.37 5.83 13.97
CA GLY A 68 -12.81 5.69 14.17
C GLY A 68 -13.44 4.41 13.61
N TYR A 69 -12.66 3.55 12.92
CA TYR A 69 -13.19 2.29 12.39
C TYR A 69 -13.40 1.25 13.48
N LYS A 70 -14.43 0.41 13.32
CA LYS A 70 -14.56 -0.83 14.11
C LYS A 70 -13.60 -1.86 13.53
N VAL A 71 -12.77 -2.47 14.37
CA VAL A 71 -11.71 -3.37 13.91
C VAL A 71 -11.80 -4.72 14.60
N VAL A 72 -11.78 -5.79 13.81
CA VAL A 72 -11.61 -7.16 14.31
C VAL A 72 -10.17 -7.59 14.04
N MET A 73 -9.41 -7.92 15.08
CA MET A 73 -8.08 -8.51 14.95
C MET A 73 -8.14 -10.03 15.09
N THR A 74 -7.64 -10.75 14.09
CA THR A 74 -7.70 -12.22 14.03
C THR A 74 -6.32 -12.82 13.89
N ASP A 75 -6.00 -13.77 14.77
CA ASP A 75 -4.78 -14.58 14.80
C ASP A 75 -4.99 -15.73 15.82
N VAL A 76 -4.00 -16.60 16.00
CA VAL A 76 -3.98 -17.58 17.10
C VAL A 76 -3.92 -16.88 18.46
N THR A 77 -4.47 -17.52 19.50
CA THR A 77 -4.70 -16.94 20.84
C THR A 77 -3.50 -16.18 21.41
N GLU A 78 -2.33 -16.80 21.40
CA GLU A 78 -1.12 -16.19 21.95
C GLU A 78 -0.69 -14.94 21.17
N ARG A 79 -0.72 -15.00 19.83
CA ARG A 79 -0.36 -13.88 18.97
C ARG A 79 -1.31 -12.71 19.16
N LYS A 80 -2.62 -12.95 19.31
CA LYS A 80 -3.59 -11.88 19.58
C LYS A 80 -3.34 -11.17 20.90
N ARG A 81 -3.04 -11.91 21.96
CA ARG A 81 -2.67 -11.32 23.26
C ARG A 81 -1.42 -10.46 23.13
N ASN A 82 -0.41 -10.95 22.43
CA ASN A 82 0.81 -10.18 22.15
C ASN A 82 0.52 -8.92 21.32
N GLY A 83 -0.36 -9.01 20.33
CA GLY A 83 -0.81 -7.88 19.52
C GLY A 83 -1.52 -6.81 20.34
N MET A 84 -2.46 -7.20 21.21
CA MET A 84 -3.10 -6.26 22.15
C MET A 84 -2.08 -5.59 23.06
N ASN A 85 -1.09 -6.33 23.57
CA ASN A 85 -0.01 -5.75 24.38
C ASN A 85 0.83 -4.73 23.59
N ILE A 86 1.11 -4.98 22.31
CA ILE A 86 1.80 -4.03 21.42
C ILE A 86 0.96 -2.75 21.28
N ILE A 87 -0.35 -2.89 21.04
CA ILE A 87 -1.28 -1.77 20.89
C ILE A 87 -1.33 -0.94 22.17
N HIS A 88 -1.52 -1.57 23.35
CA HIS A 88 -1.52 -0.86 24.63
C HIS A 88 -0.23 -0.05 24.86
N LYS A 89 0.93 -0.67 24.65
CA LYS A 89 2.23 -0.01 24.81
C LYS A 89 2.42 1.15 23.81
N SER A 90 1.99 0.96 22.57
CA SER A 90 2.08 2.02 21.57
C SER A 90 1.12 3.16 21.87
N LEU A 91 -0.12 2.89 22.28
CA LEU A 91 -1.12 3.90 22.64
C LEU A 91 -0.65 4.75 23.82
N ALA A 92 -0.04 4.14 24.84
CA ALA A 92 0.56 4.87 25.95
C ALA A 92 1.64 5.86 25.49
N ARG A 93 2.41 5.52 24.46
CA ARG A 93 3.46 6.38 23.89
C ARG A 93 2.90 7.53 23.05
N VAL A 94 1.84 7.27 22.27
CA VAL A 94 1.30 8.26 21.32
C VAL A 94 0.18 9.13 21.91
N ALA A 95 -0.41 8.74 23.04
CA ALA A 95 -1.52 9.46 23.66
C ALA A 95 -1.23 10.95 23.90
N LYS A 96 -0.04 11.29 24.42
CA LYS A 96 0.39 12.68 24.63
C LYS A 96 0.31 13.55 23.36
N LYS A 97 0.52 12.95 22.19
CA LYS A 97 0.54 13.64 20.89
C LYS A 97 -0.82 13.60 20.18
N MET A 98 -1.56 12.50 20.33
CA MET A 98 -2.76 12.20 19.55
C MET A 98 -4.07 12.41 20.31
N ALA A 99 -4.06 12.42 21.65
CA ALA A 99 -5.26 12.66 22.44
C ALA A 99 -5.74 14.12 22.24
N PRO A 100 -7.05 14.33 21.98
CA PRO A 100 -7.61 15.68 21.86
C PRO A 100 -7.46 16.43 23.20
N LYS A 101 -6.56 17.42 23.24
CA LYS A 101 -6.18 18.14 24.47
C LYS A 101 -7.33 18.84 25.19
N ALA A 102 -8.43 19.14 24.50
CA ALA A 102 -9.54 19.92 25.02
C ALA A 102 -10.77 19.10 25.46
N GLU A 103 -10.87 17.83 25.09
CA GLU A 103 -12.14 17.08 25.22
C GLU A 103 -12.05 15.84 26.11
N LYS A 104 -10.89 15.18 26.20
CA LYS A 104 -10.76 13.86 26.85
C LYS A 104 -9.41 13.70 27.54
N SER A 105 -9.38 12.99 28.66
CA SER A 105 -8.10 12.57 29.25
C SER A 105 -7.38 11.59 28.31
N GLU A 106 -6.07 11.48 28.47
CA GLU A 106 -5.27 10.50 27.70
C GLU A 106 -5.80 9.07 27.89
N GLU A 107 -6.30 8.72 29.08
CA GLU A 107 -6.85 7.39 29.34
C GLU A 107 -8.23 7.18 28.75
N ASP A 108 -9.12 8.17 28.81
CA ASP A 108 -10.44 8.06 28.16
C ASP A 108 -10.31 7.90 26.65
N TRP A 109 -9.36 8.61 26.05
CA TRP A 109 -9.07 8.48 24.62
C TRP A 109 -8.53 7.08 24.29
N LYS A 110 -7.56 6.57 25.06
CA LYS A 110 -7.04 5.20 24.86
C LYS A 110 -8.16 4.16 24.98
N GLN A 111 -9.01 4.29 26.00
CA GLN A 111 -10.12 3.38 26.24
C GLN A 111 -11.10 3.38 25.06
N GLN A 112 -11.45 4.55 24.51
CA GLN A 112 -12.30 4.64 23.32
C GLN A 112 -11.69 4.02 22.06
N VAL A 113 -10.38 4.11 21.89
CA VAL A 113 -9.70 3.42 20.79
C VAL A 113 -9.79 1.91 20.98
N LEU A 114 -9.57 1.42 22.19
CA LEU A 114 -9.63 0.00 22.53
C LEU A 114 -11.04 -0.57 22.40
N GLU A 115 -12.09 0.19 22.73
CA GLU A 115 -13.50 -0.22 22.57
C GLU A 115 -13.89 -0.48 21.11
N ARG A 116 -13.15 0.08 20.14
CA ARG A 116 -13.36 -0.21 18.72
C ARG A 116 -12.67 -1.50 18.26
N ILE A 117 -11.82 -2.09 19.09
CA ILE A 117 -11.04 -3.28 18.75
C ILE A 117 -11.68 -4.49 19.43
N THR A 118 -12.12 -5.44 18.61
CA THR A 118 -12.47 -6.78 19.06
C THR A 118 -11.46 -7.79 18.53
N THR A 119 -11.43 -8.98 19.12
CA THR A 119 -10.58 -10.06 18.63
C THR A 119 -11.41 -11.31 18.39
N SER A 120 -11.16 -12.03 17.30
CA SER A 120 -11.77 -13.33 17.03
C SER A 120 -10.70 -14.41 16.84
N GLN A 121 -11.02 -15.65 17.17
CA GLN A 121 -10.17 -16.82 16.87
C GLN A 121 -10.66 -17.57 15.64
N ASP A 122 -11.89 -17.31 15.19
CA ASP A 122 -12.49 -17.96 14.04
C ASP A 122 -12.39 -17.03 12.82
N PRO A 123 -11.56 -17.40 11.82
CA PRO A 123 -11.48 -16.67 10.56
C PRO A 123 -12.82 -16.49 9.85
N ALA A 124 -13.75 -17.45 9.97
CA ALA A 124 -15.05 -17.36 9.31
C ALA A 124 -15.94 -16.31 9.98
N GLU A 125 -16.07 -16.34 11.30
CA GLU A 125 -16.81 -15.33 12.07
C GLU A 125 -16.24 -13.92 11.82
N ALA A 126 -14.91 -13.79 11.82
CA ALA A 126 -14.24 -12.51 11.71
C ALA A 126 -14.52 -11.75 10.40
N VAL A 127 -14.96 -12.42 9.33
CA VAL A 127 -15.20 -11.78 8.02
C VAL A 127 -16.67 -11.64 7.64
N GLN A 128 -17.61 -12.19 8.42
CA GLN A 128 -19.04 -12.15 8.08
C GLN A 128 -19.57 -10.71 7.94
N ASN A 129 -19.06 -9.79 8.77
CA ASN A 129 -19.49 -8.39 8.78
C ASN A 129 -18.38 -7.43 8.36
N ALA A 130 -17.32 -7.92 7.71
CA ALA A 130 -16.20 -7.09 7.29
C ALA A 130 -16.51 -6.38 5.97
N ASP A 131 -16.34 -5.06 5.93
CA ASP A 131 -16.38 -4.30 4.68
C ASP A 131 -15.00 -4.32 3.99
N LEU A 132 -13.93 -4.39 4.78
CA LEU A 132 -12.54 -4.47 4.32
C LEU A 132 -11.76 -5.51 5.14
N VAL A 133 -11.07 -6.42 4.46
CA VAL A 133 -10.09 -7.33 5.03
C VAL A 133 -8.68 -6.84 4.69
N ILE A 134 -7.81 -6.72 5.70
CA ILE A 134 -6.38 -6.46 5.53
C ILE A 134 -5.58 -7.64 6.07
N GLU A 135 -4.85 -8.31 5.20
CA GLU A 135 -3.98 -9.43 5.54
C GLU A 135 -2.55 -8.94 5.83
N ALA A 136 -2.03 -9.28 7.01
CA ALA A 136 -0.68 -9.00 7.49
C ALA A 136 -0.10 -10.21 8.28
N ILE A 137 -0.27 -11.40 7.72
CA ILE A 137 0.31 -12.66 8.19
C ILE A 137 1.70 -12.89 7.60
N ILE A 138 2.28 -14.06 7.88
CA ILE A 138 3.60 -14.46 7.39
C ILE A 138 3.72 -14.36 5.86
N GLU A 139 4.90 -13.95 5.40
CA GLU A 139 5.17 -13.68 3.99
C GLU A 139 5.41 -14.97 3.20
N ASN A 140 4.34 -15.74 3.02
CA ASN A 140 4.33 -16.99 2.26
C ASN A 140 3.14 -17.01 1.29
N LEU A 141 3.43 -17.14 -0.01
CA LEU A 141 2.42 -17.06 -1.06
C LEU A 141 1.30 -18.09 -0.88
N LYS A 142 1.65 -19.37 -0.63
CA LYS A 142 0.66 -20.44 -0.50
C LYS A 142 -0.27 -20.19 0.69
N ILE A 143 0.27 -19.77 1.82
CA ILE A 143 -0.52 -19.53 3.04
C ILE A 143 -1.48 -18.34 2.83
N LYS A 144 -1.03 -17.27 2.16
CA LYS A 144 -1.90 -16.13 1.82
C LYS A 144 -2.99 -16.54 0.81
N GLN A 145 -2.64 -17.31 -0.23
CA GLN A 145 -3.62 -17.82 -1.20
C GLN A 145 -4.68 -18.70 -0.53
N ASP A 146 -4.27 -19.62 0.33
CA ASP A 146 -5.18 -20.53 1.03
C ASP A 146 -6.08 -19.77 2.00
N LEU A 147 -5.54 -18.77 2.71
CA LEU A 147 -6.33 -17.86 3.54
C LEU A 147 -7.38 -17.13 2.71
N PHE A 148 -6.97 -16.40 1.66
CA PHE A 148 -7.91 -15.59 0.88
C PHE A 148 -8.95 -16.43 0.13
N ALA A 149 -8.61 -17.62 -0.35
CA ALA A 149 -9.58 -18.55 -0.92
C ALA A 149 -10.64 -18.97 0.11
N PHE A 150 -10.19 -19.29 1.33
CA PHE A 150 -11.10 -19.61 2.43
C PHE A 150 -12.01 -18.41 2.78
N LEU A 151 -11.43 -17.21 2.95
CA LEU A 151 -12.18 -16.01 3.30
C LEU A 151 -13.19 -15.63 2.22
N ASP A 152 -12.87 -15.82 0.94
CA ASP A 152 -13.79 -15.52 -0.16
C ASP A 152 -15.07 -16.37 -0.08
N SER A 153 -14.98 -17.61 0.42
CA SER A 153 -16.15 -18.48 0.64
C SER A 153 -17.04 -18.06 1.82
N LYS A 154 -16.58 -17.13 2.67
CA LYS A 154 -17.24 -16.74 3.93
C LYS A 154 -17.63 -15.27 4.01
N ALA A 155 -16.84 -14.39 3.40
CA ALA A 155 -17.03 -12.96 3.44
C ALA A 155 -18.15 -12.51 2.49
N ASN A 156 -18.81 -11.41 2.81
CA ASN A 156 -19.77 -10.78 1.91
C ASN A 156 -19.13 -10.51 0.54
N LYS A 157 -19.94 -10.62 -0.52
CA LYS A 157 -19.48 -10.40 -1.92
C LYS A 157 -18.90 -9.00 -2.13
N ASP A 158 -19.44 -8.02 -1.41
CA ASP A 158 -19.00 -6.63 -1.46
C ASP A 158 -17.83 -6.29 -0.53
N CYS A 159 -17.29 -7.28 0.20
CA CYS A 159 -16.09 -7.06 1.03
C CYS A 159 -14.84 -6.84 0.14
N ILE A 160 -14.04 -5.84 0.48
CA ILE A 160 -12.77 -5.55 -0.19
C ILE A 160 -11.67 -6.39 0.47
N PHE A 161 -10.84 -7.04 -0.33
CA PHE A 161 -9.66 -7.77 0.17
C PHE A 161 -8.39 -7.01 -0.14
N ALA A 162 -7.52 -6.88 0.85
CA ALA A 162 -6.22 -6.25 0.68
C ALA A 162 -5.11 -7.02 1.39
N SER A 163 -3.95 -7.14 0.74
CA SER A 163 -2.75 -7.70 1.37
C SER A 163 -1.73 -6.61 1.68
N ASN A 164 -1.12 -6.65 2.87
CA ASN A 164 0.00 -5.81 3.29
C ASN A 164 1.37 -6.38 2.85
N THR A 165 1.41 -7.37 1.95
CA THR A 165 2.67 -7.91 1.42
C THR A 165 3.61 -6.79 0.94
N SER A 166 4.92 -7.01 1.08
CA SER A 166 5.97 -6.05 0.70
C SER A 166 6.69 -6.42 -0.59
N ALA A 167 6.50 -7.66 -1.08
CA ALA A 167 7.28 -8.20 -2.19
C ALA A 167 6.53 -9.22 -3.08
N LEU A 168 5.48 -9.89 -2.58
CA LEU A 168 4.74 -10.87 -3.38
C LEU A 168 3.78 -10.16 -4.33
N SER A 169 3.54 -10.76 -5.49
CA SER A 169 2.55 -10.24 -6.44
C SER A 169 1.14 -10.35 -5.84
N VAL A 170 0.42 -9.22 -5.86
CA VAL A 170 -0.98 -9.14 -5.44
C VAL A 170 -1.88 -9.99 -6.37
N ALA A 171 -1.54 -10.04 -7.67
CA ALA A 171 -2.22 -10.89 -8.63
C ALA A 171 -2.03 -12.39 -8.33
N GLU A 172 -0.84 -12.80 -7.89
CA GLU A 172 -0.58 -14.19 -7.50
C GLU A 172 -1.27 -14.55 -6.18
N ILE A 173 -1.28 -13.65 -5.19
CA ILE A 173 -1.97 -13.86 -3.91
C ILE A 173 -3.47 -14.08 -4.14
N SER A 174 -4.10 -13.26 -4.97
CA SER A 174 -5.54 -13.32 -5.25
C SER A 174 -5.96 -14.43 -6.22
N SER A 175 -5.01 -15.20 -6.75
CA SER A 175 -5.26 -16.15 -7.86
C SER A 175 -6.25 -17.27 -7.53
N LYS A 176 -6.40 -17.63 -6.25
CA LYS A 176 -7.36 -18.65 -5.78
C LYS A 176 -8.71 -18.09 -5.33
N CYS A 177 -8.88 -16.76 -5.34
CA CYS A 177 -10.18 -16.15 -5.13
C CYS A 177 -11.05 -16.27 -6.39
N SER A 178 -12.36 -16.18 -6.20
CA SER A 178 -13.34 -16.08 -7.27
C SER A 178 -13.06 -14.87 -8.18
N GLU A 179 -13.52 -14.95 -9.42
CA GLU A 179 -13.32 -13.91 -10.42
C GLU A 179 -13.90 -12.56 -9.97
N ASP A 180 -15.09 -12.56 -9.37
CA ASP A 180 -15.72 -11.36 -8.82
C ASP A 180 -14.87 -10.77 -7.70
N ARG A 181 -14.36 -11.60 -6.77
CA ARG A 181 -13.51 -11.13 -5.66
C ARG A 181 -12.22 -10.50 -6.16
N ARG A 182 -11.63 -11.02 -7.23
CA ARG A 182 -10.38 -10.46 -7.81
C ARG A 182 -10.54 -9.03 -8.31
N THR A 183 -11.76 -8.61 -8.68
CA THR A 183 -12.04 -7.20 -8.99
C THR A 183 -12.02 -6.30 -7.76
N ARG A 184 -12.26 -6.87 -6.58
CA ARG A 184 -12.29 -6.19 -5.27
C ARG A 184 -11.07 -6.52 -4.41
N PHE A 185 -9.98 -6.94 -5.05
CA PHE A 185 -8.73 -7.30 -4.39
C PHE A 185 -7.62 -6.30 -4.75
N ALA A 186 -6.89 -5.80 -3.77
CA ALA A 186 -5.74 -4.90 -3.98
C ALA A 186 -4.60 -5.19 -2.99
N GLY A 187 -3.49 -4.45 -3.11
CA GLY A 187 -2.49 -4.37 -2.04
C GLY A 187 -2.63 -3.08 -1.24
N VAL A 188 -2.30 -3.14 0.06
CA VAL A 188 -2.21 -1.98 0.96
C VAL A 188 -0.92 -2.09 1.79
N HIS A 189 0.19 -1.64 1.22
CA HIS A 189 1.50 -1.79 1.84
C HIS A 189 1.80 -0.63 2.80
N PHE A 190 1.64 -0.90 4.10
CA PHE A 190 2.04 0.00 5.17
C PHE A 190 3.54 -0.12 5.45
N MET A 191 4.16 1.00 5.80
CA MET A 191 5.58 1.04 6.19
C MET A 191 5.74 0.81 7.70
N GLN A 192 6.77 0.08 8.11
CA GLN A 192 7.09 -0.14 9.52
C GLN A 192 7.93 1.02 10.08
N PRO A 193 7.67 1.52 11.30
CA PRO A 193 6.53 1.21 12.19
C PRO A 193 5.23 1.89 11.76
N VAL A 194 4.14 1.12 11.68
CA VAL A 194 2.86 1.57 11.08
C VAL A 194 2.30 2.84 11.72
N PRO A 195 2.26 3.05 13.05
CA PRO A 195 1.73 4.30 13.62
C PRO A 195 2.57 5.54 13.30
N ALA A 196 3.88 5.39 13.06
CA ALA A 196 4.82 6.49 12.87
C ALA A 196 4.98 6.87 11.39
N MET A 197 5.03 5.88 10.49
CA MET A 197 5.22 6.11 9.06
C MET A 197 3.94 6.63 8.41
N ARG A 198 4.08 7.62 7.53
CA ARG A 198 2.93 8.26 6.86
C ARG A 198 2.55 7.58 5.55
N LEU A 199 3.52 7.05 4.82
CA LEU A 199 3.29 6.49 3.48
C LEU A 199 2.56 5.14 3.55
N VAL A 200 1.62 4.95 2.62
CA VAL A 200 1.01 3.65 2.31
C VAL A 200 0.95 3.51 0.80
N GLU A 201 1.40 2.38 0.24
CA GLU A 201 1.24 2.10 -1.19
C GLU A 201 -0.06 1.32 -1.42
N ILE A 202 -0.92 1.83 -2.29
CA ILE A 202 -2.13 1.14 -2.76
C ILE A 202 -1.79 0.49 -4.10
N ILE A 203 -1.77 -0.83 -4.12
CA ILE A 203 -1.29 -1.62 -5.25
C ILE A 203 -2.46 -2.12 -6.08
N LYS A 204 -2.53 -1.69 -7.34
CA LYS A 204 -3.53 -2.14 -8.30
C LYS A 204 -3.04 -3.40 -9.03
N ALA A 205 -3.71 -4.53 -8.79
CA ALA A 205 -3.54 -5.73 -9.59
C ALA A 205 -4.31 -5.62 -10.92
N PRO A 206 -4.01 -6.45 -11.94
CA PRO A 206 -4.58 -6.31 -13.28
C PRO A 206 -6.12 -6.33 -13.33
N LYS A 207 -6.76 -7.11 -12.44
CA LYS A 207 -8.23 -7.23 -12.38
C LYS A 207 -8.88 -6.23 -11.44
N THR A 208 -8.12 -5.53 -10.60
CA THR A 208 -8.67 -4.64 -9.57
C THR A 208 -9.46 -3.50 -10.22
N ASP A 209 -10.71 -3.34 -9.79
CA ASP A 209 -11.57 -2.26 -10.20
C ASP A 209 -10.96 -0.91 -9.74
N PRO A 210 -10.86 0.10 -10.62
CA PRO A 210 -10.44 1.44 -10.25
C PRO A 210 -11.18 2.02 -9.03
N GLU A 211 -12.48 1.75 -8.86
CA GLU A 211 -13.26 2.24 -7.72
C GLU A 211 -12.70 1.72 -6.38
N ILE A 212 -12.23 0.48 -6.35
CA ILE A 212 -11.65 -0.14 -5.15
C ILE A 212 -10.36 0.57 -4.74
N ILE A 213 -9.55 0.99 -5.72
CA ILE A 213 -8.36 1.79 -5.47
C ILE A 213 -8.75 3.15 -4.89
N GLU A 214 -9.79 3.80 -5.41
CA GLU A 214 -10.25 5.09 -4.89
C GLU A 214 -10.80 4.98 -3.46
N ILE A 215 -11.53 3.91 -3.14
CA ILE A 215 -11.99 3.62 -1.77
C ILE A 215 -10.80 3.43 -0.82
N LEU A 216 -9.81 2.63 -1.21
CA LEU A 216 -8.61 2.39 -0.38
C LEU A 216 -7.76 3.64 -0.20
N LEU A 217 -7.63 4.48 -1.23
CA LEU A 217 -7.01 5.81 -1.12
C LEU A 217 -7.75 6.70 -0.11
N ALA A 218 -9.08 6.73 -0.15
CA ALA A 218 -9.88 7.53 0.77
C ALA A 218 -9.78 7.03 2.23
N ILE A 219 -9.87 5.72 2.44
CA ILE A 219 -9.76 5.09 3.77
C ILE A 219 -8.39 5.34 4.39
N THR A 220 -7.31 5.14 3.62
CA THR A 220 -5.95 5.35 4.12
C THR A 220 -5.67 6.83 4.38
N ALA A 221 -6.19 7.74 3.56
CA ALA A 221 -6.16 9.17 3.85
C ALA A 221 -6.91 9.52 5.14
N ARG A 222 -8.11 8.95 5.37
CA ARG A 222 -8.85 9.09 6.64
C ARG A 222 -8.07 8.55 7.82
N MET A 223 -7.25 7.53 7.63
CA MET A 223 -6.32 7.01 8.63
C MET A 223 -5.13 7.94 8.96
N GLY A 224 -5.12 9.15 8.41
CA GLY A 224 -4.01 10.10 8.57
C GLY A 224 -2.73 9.68 7.83
N LYS A 225 -2.86 8.78 6.84
CA LYS A 225 -1.77 8.35 5.98
C LYS A 225 -1.73 9.17 4.70
N SER A 226 -0.61 9.09 4.00
CA SER A 226 -0.38 9.69 2.69
C SER A 226 -0.28 8.57 1.67
N PRO A 227 -1.41 8.17 1.05
CA PRO A 227 -1.38 7.03 0.17
C PRO A 227 -0.88 7.39 -1.22
N VAL A 228 -0.18 6.46 -1.86
CA VAL A 228 0.25 6.54 -3.26
C VAL A 228 -0.28 5.34 -4.02
N ASN A 229 -0.62 5.50 -5.30
CA ASN A 229 -1.15 4.42 -6.12
C ASN A 229 -0.12 3.95 -7.15
N CYS A 230 0.16 2.64 -7.14
CA CYS A 230 1.08 1.95 -8.04
C CYS A 230 0.48 0.66 -8.63
N LEU A 231 1.13 0.13 -9.67
CA LEU A 231 0.77 -1.16 -10.25
C LEU A 231 1.47 -2.30 -9.50
N ASP A 232 0.85 -3.48 -9.54
CA ASP A 232 1.44 -4.73 -9.05
C ASP A 232 2.70 -5.08 -9.85
N THR A 233 3.85 -4.65 -9.34
CA THR A 233 5.18 -4.94 -9.89
C THR A 233 6.12 -5.25 -8.74
N PRO A 234 7.16 -6.08 -8.96
CA PRO A 234 8.09 -6.45 -7.88
C PRO A 234 8.68 -5.23 -7.18
N GLY A 235 8.50 -5.16 -5.86
CA GLY A 235 8.99 -4.07 -5.01
C GLY A 235 8.20 -2.75 -5.08
N PHE A 236 7.06 -2.71 -5.78
CA PHE A 236 6.17 -1.54 -5.88
C PHE A 236 6.91 -0.26 -6.28
N ILE A 237 6.83 0.81 -5.48
CA ILE A 237 7.63 2.04 -5.67
C ILE A 237 8.82 2.03 -4.74
N VAL A 238 8.58 1.95 -3.42
CA VAL A 238 9.62 2.18 -2.41
C VAL A 238 10.75 1.15 -2.52
N ASN A 239 10.44 -0.14 -2.43
CA ASN A 239 11.46 -1.19 -2.45
C ASN A 239 12.15 -1.27 -3.81
N ARG A 240 11.42 -0.98 -4.90
CA ARG A 240 11.97 -0.96 -6.26
C ARG A 240 13.01 0.13 -6.47
N LEU A 241 12.91 1.25 -5.76
CA LEU A 241 13.91 2.32 -5.78
C LEU A 241 15.00 2.12 -4.72
N LEU A 242 14.61 1.70 -3.52
CA LEU A 242 15.50 1.57 -2.36
C LEU A 242 16.55 0.47 -2.55
N ILE A 243 16.15 -0.71 -3.05
CA ILE A 243 17.07 -1.84 -3.17
C ILE A 243 18.22 -1.55 -4.16
N PRO A 244 17.98 -1.06 -5.38
CA PRO A 244 19.09 -0.68 -6.28
C PRO A 244 20.01 0.38 -5.70
N TYR A 245 19.46 1.37 -4.99
CA TYR A 245 20.25 2.38 -4.29
C TYR A 245 21.18 1.75 -3.25
N LEU A 246 20.66 0.92 -2.35
CA LEU A 246 21.45 0.23 -1.33
C LEU A 246 22.51 -0.69 -1.95
N MET A 247 22.15 -1.39 -3.04
CA MET A 247 23.10 -2.27 -3.74
C MET A 247 24.24 -1.49 -4.37
N GLU A 248 24.01 -0.28 -4.86
CA GLU A 248 25.11 0.55 -5.37
C GLU A 248 26.00 1.06 -4.25
N SER A 249 25.43 1.49 -3.12
CA SER A 249 26.20 1.88 -1.93
C SER A 249 27.13 0.75 -1.46
N VAL A 250 26.63 -0.49 -1.40
CA VAL A 250 27.44 -1.66 -1.04
C VAL A 250 28.57 -1.88 -2.06
N ARG A 251 28.29 -1.76 -3.37
CA ARG A 251 29.31 -1.97 -4.39
C ARG A 251 30.37 -0.87 -4.42
N MET A 252 30.01 0.38 -4.13
CA MET A 252 30.99 1.47 -3.98
C MET A 252 32.00 1.14 -2.88
N LEU A 253 31.50 0.63 -1.74
CA LEU A 253 32.34 0.18 -0.64
C LEU A 253 33.21 -1.02 -1.05
N GLU A 254 32.65 -2.04 -1.69
CA GLU A 254 33.40 -3.23 -2.15
C GLU A 254 34.52 -2.88 -3.14
N ARG A 255 34.31 -1.88 -4.01
CA ARG A 255 35.32 -1.40 -4.98
C ARG A 255 36.35 -0.45 -4.35
N GLY A 256 36.19 -0.08 -3.08
CA GLY A 256 37.08 0.84 -2.38
C GLY A 256 36.99 2.28 -2.88
N GLU A 257 35.84 2.69 -3.43
CA GLU A 257 35.63 4.04 -3.96
C GLU A 257 35.42 5.07 -2.86
N ALA A 258 34.82 4.66 -1.74
CA ALA A 258 34.58 5.47 -0.55
C ALA A 258 34.40 4.57 0.70
N THR A 259 34.55 5.17 1.89
CA THR A 259 34.21 4.51 3.15
C THR A 259 32.69 4.44 3.34
N ALA A 260 32.21 3.55 4.22
CA ALA A 260 30.77 3.47 4.51
C ALA A 260 30.26 4.80 5.11
N GLU A 261 31.06 5.40 5.99
CA GLU A 261 30.77 6.68 6.64
C GLU A 261 30.67 7.82 5.62
N ASP A 262 31.58 7.90 4.64
CA ASP A 262 31.54 8.94 3.60
C ASP A 262 30.35 8.75 2.66
N ILE A 263 29.98 7.50 2.35
CA ILE A 263 28.79 7.19 1.52
C ILE A 263 27.51 7.65 2.23
N ASP A 264 27.36 7.29 3.51
CA ASP A 264 26.20 7.68 4.32
C ASP A 264 26.14 9.20 4.49
N GLN A 265 27.26 9.85 4.82
CA GLN A 265 27.34 11.30 4.98
C GLN A 265 27.00 12.04 3.69
N ALA A 266 27.43 11.53 2.53
CA ALA A 266 27.09 12.10 1.23
C ALA A 266 25.58 12.03 0.95
N MET A 267 24.93 10.93 1.34
CA MET A 267 23.49 10.76 1.14
C MET A 267 22.66 11.55 2.14
N GLU A 268 23.11 11.64 3.39
CA GLU A 268 22.47 12.47 4.42
C GLU A 268 22.53 13.96 4.06
N LEU A 269 23.74 14.49 3.82
CA LEU A 269 23.92 15.93 3.59
C LEU A 269 23.60 16.34 2.15
N GLY A 270 23.81 15.45 1.18
CA GLY A 270 23.60 15.75 -0.24
C GLY A 270 22.16 15.58 -0.72
N THR A 271 21.44 14.59 -0.19
CA THR A 271 20.06 14.28 -0.63
C THR A 271 19.00 14.46 0.45
N GLY A 272 19.41 14.70 1.71
CA GLY A 272 18.49 14.79 2.84
C GLY A 272 17.91 13.43 3.25
N HIS A 273 18.55 12.32 2.87
CA HIS A 273 18.13 11.00 3.31
C HIS A 273 18.43 10.86 4.81
N PRO A 274 17.50 10.35 5.65
CA PRO A 274 17.84 10.08 7.04
C PRO A 274 18.94 9.00 7.11
N SER A 275 19.93 9.20 7.98
CA SER A 275 20.95 8.20 8.34
C SER A 275 20.32 6.92 8.89
#